data_AF-A0AAN8D6L3-F1
#
_entry.id   AF-A0AAN8D6L3-F1
#
_cell.length_a   1.000
_cell.length_b   1.000
_cell.length_c   1.000
_cell.angle_alpha   90.00
_cell.angle_beta   90.00
_cell.angle_gamma   90.00
#
_symmetry.space_group_name_H-M   'P 1'
#
loop_
_entity.id
_entity.type
_entity.pdbx_description
1 polymer ?
#
loop_
_entity_poly.entity_id
_entity_poly.type
_entity_poly.pdbx_seq_one_letter_code
_entity_poly.pdbx_strand_id
1 'polypeptide(L)'
;MNEQLQEEFSKSEDITETVNKLPTKPQDELFSQVFGCGQQCPFCKVPCEAGGKKHEKHHAAVHRPQGLGRYRMVDSEKLVETLCTTDVNSERKFRCAATNGEWQPYKEFAKIYPDWLIPPDYTREASDYWKYVLVKYNKRFAQEYNAKPADVPEAWRSITREQALNGLKEAFNIKD
;
A
#
# COMPACT_ATOMS: atom_id res chain seq x y z
N MET A 1 15.11 25.85 10.77
CA MET A 1 14.93 26.67 9.56
C MET A 1 15.71 27.96 9.80
N ASN A 2 16.51 28.43 8.84
CA ASN A 2 17.40 29.57 9.06
C ASN A 2 16.55 30.86 9.18
N GLU A 3 16.76 31.68 10.22
CA GLU A 3 15.92 32.86 10.51
C GLU A 3 15.95 33.89 9.36
N GLN A 4 17.10 34.02 8.68
CA GLN A 4 17.24 34.83 7.46
C GLN A 4 16.34 34.37 6.32
N LEU A 5 16.19 33.06 6.12
CA LEU A 5 15.32 32.53 5.06
C LEU A 5 13.85 32.85 5.37
N GLN A 6 13.43 32.76 6.63
CA GLN A 6 12.04 33.10 7.01
C GLN A 6 11.72 34.57 6.75
N GLU A 7 12.67 35.46 7.00
CA GLU A 7 12.49 36.90 6.77
C GLU A 7 12.44 37.23 5.27
N GLU A 8 13.29 36.61 4.45
CA GLU A 8 13.25 36.74 2.98
C GLU A 8 11.93 36.23 2.39
N PHE A 9 11.44 35.08 2.83
CA PHE A 9 10.14 34.55 2.39
C PHE A 9 8.98 35.46 2.77
N SER A 10 9.04 36.08 3.95
CA SER A 10 7.95 36.95 4.44
C SER A 10 7.91 38.32 3.75
N LYS A 11 9.03 38.74 3.15
CA LYS A 11 9.18 40.04 2.45
C LYS A 11 9.13 39.94 0.93
N SER A 12 9.10 38.72 0.38
CA SER A 12 9.15 38.46 -1.05
C SER A 12 7.81 38.80 -1.74
N GLU A 13 7.85 39.69 -2.74
CA GLU A 13 6.69 39.98 -3.62
C GLU A 13 6.49 38.91 -4.70
N ASP A 14 7.55 38.22 -5.14
CA ASP A 14 7.49 37.11 -6.11
C ASP A 14 7.98 35.79 -5.47
N ILE A 15 7.00 34.98 -5.07
CA ILE A 15 7.24 33.66 -4.46
C ILE A 15 8.02 32.74 -5.41
N THR A 16 7.84 32.87 -6.72
CA THR A 16 8.48 31.99 -7.72
C THR A 16 9.98 32.23 -7.78
N GLU A 17 10.40 33.49 -7.79
CA GLU A 17 11.82 33.86 -7.78
C GLU A 17 12.51 33.37 -6.49
N THR A 18 11.83 33.54 -5.35
CA THR A 18 12.34 33.11 -4.04
C THR A 18 12.48 31.58 -3.96
N VAL A 19 11.51 30.82 -4.46
CA VAL A 19 11.58 29.35 -4.54
C VAL A 19 12.73 28.89 -5.44
N ASN A 20 12.99 29.58 -6.55
CA ASN A 20 14.07 29.25 -7.48
C ASN A 20 15.48 29.52 -6.91
N LYS A 21 15.61 30.42 -5.93
CA LYS A 21 16.89 30.72 -5.25
C LYS A 21 17.27 29.69 -4.19
N LEU A 22 16.37 28.79 -3.83
CA LEU A 22 16.65 27.77 -2.82
C LEU A 22 17.72 26.78 -3.32
N PRO A 23 18.62 26.33 -2.43
CA PRO A 23 19.67 25.36 -2.78
C PRO A 23 19.08 23.98 -3.16
N THR A 24 17.86 23.71 -2.71
CA THR A 24 17.10 22.50 -3.02
C THR A 24 15.71 22.88 -3.51
N LYS A 25 15.23 22.21 -4.54
CA LYS A 25 13.89 22.40 -5.06
C LYS A 25 12.85 21.86 -4.07
N PRO A 26 11.99 22.68 -3.47
CA PRO A 26 11.00 22.22 -2.49
C PRO A 26 10.08 21.14 -3.04
N GLN A 27 9.72 21.22 -4.32
CA GLN A 27 8.92 20.20 -4.98
C GLN A 27 9.61 18.83 -4.95
N ASP A 28 10.93 18.76 -5.14
CA ASP A 28 11.66 17.49 -5.14
C ASP A 28 11.72 16.91 -3.73
N GLU A 29 11.89 17.76 -2.71
CA GLU A 29 11.82 17.34 -1.31
C GLU A 29 10.43 16.83 -0.94
N LEU A 30 9.37 17.57 -1.29
CA LEU A 30 7.97 17.17 -1.09
C LEU A 30 7.65 15.87 -1.82
N PHE A 31 8.04 15.74 -3.10
CA PHE A 31 7.89 14.50 -3.85
C PHE A 31 8.61 13.35 -3.17
N SER A 32 9.82 13.57 -2.66
CA SER A 32 10.57 12.53 -1.98
C SER A 32 9.97 12.12 -0.64
N GLN A 33 9.28 13.03 0.05
CA GLN A 33 8.50 12.72 1.25
C GLN A 33 7.23 11.92 0.93
N VAL A 34 6.52 12.30 -0.14
CA VAL A 34 5.29 11.62 -0.59
C VAL A 34 5.59 10.23 -1.17
N PHE A 35 6.68 10.09 -1.92
CA PHE A 35 7.09 8.82 -2.53
C PHE A 35 7.65 7.82 -1.49
N GLY A 36 8.09 8.33 -0.34
CA GLY A 36 8.65 7.54 0.76
C GLY A 36 9.94 6.82 0.35
N CYS A 37 10.20 5.68 0.98
CA CYS A 37 11.41 4.87 0.69
C CYS A 37 11.33 4.03 -0.60
N GLY A 38 10.21 4.05 -1.33
CA GLY A 38 10.02 3.25 -2.54
C GLY A 38 9.82 1.74 -2.33
N GLN A 39 9.95 1.23 -1.11
CA GLN A 39 9.69 -0.19 -0.80
C GLN A 39 8.18 -0.49 -0.86
N GLN A 40 7.82 -1.72 -1.22
CA GLN A 40 6.44 -2.18 -1.33
C GLN A 40 6.23 -3.50 -0.61
N CYS A 41 5.04 -3.68 -0.01
CA CYS A 41 4.70 -4.91 0.71
C CYS A 41 4.93 -6.12 -0.21
N PRO A 42 5.63 -7.17 0.23
CA PRO A 42 5.99 -8.29 -0.62
C PRO A 42 4.76 -8.97 -1.23
N PHE A 43 3.62 -8.98 -0.51
CA PHE A 43 2.42 -9.71 -0.89
C PHE A 43 1.41 -8.88 -1.69
N CYS A 44 1.06 -7.67 -1.25
CA CYS A 44 0.02 -6.87 -1.91
C CYS A 44 0.54 -5.64 -2.67
N LYS A 45 1.86 -5.42 -2.64
CA LYS A 45 2.56 -4.31 -3.29
C LYS A 45 2.09 -2.91 -2.85
N VAL A 46 1.39 -2.78 -1.71
CA VAL A 46 1.11 -1.46 -1.15
C VAL A 46 2.43 -0.77 -0.82
N PRO A 47 2.61 0.53 -1.15
CA PRO A 47 3.82 1.27 -0.79
C PRO A 47 4.03 1.29 0.72
N CYS A 48 5.30 1.38 1.12
CA CYS A 48 5.68 1.60 2.50
C CYS A 48 5.27 3.02 2.95
N GLU A 49 4.66 3.10 4.13
CA GLU A 49 4.18 4.34 4.75
C GLU A 49 5.05 4.77 5.94
N ALA A 50 6.07 3.98 6.31
CA ALA A 50 7.10 4.43 7.25
C ALA A 50 7.74 5.71 6.69
N GLY A 51 7.46 6.83 7.36
CA GLY A 51 7.77 8.16 6.87
C GLY A 51 9.27 8.41 6.72
N GLY A 52 9.62 9.30 5.79
CA GLY A 52 11.01 9.64 5.47
C GLY A 52 11.70 8.58 4.60
N LYS A 53 12.99 8.83 4.32
CA LYS A 53 13.82 7.95 3.47
C LYS A 53 14.52 6.83 4.24
N LYS A 54 14.67 6.96 5.56
CA LYS A 54 15.45 6.04 6.40
C LYS A 54 14.58 5.55 7.56
N HIS A 55 14.34 4.25 7.57
CA HIS A 55 13.66 3.51 8.63
C HIS A 55 14.06 2.04 8.58
N GLU A 56 14.01 1.37 9.73
CA GLU A 56 14.42 -0.03 9.85
C GLU A 56 13.32 -1.00 9.41
N LYS A 57 12.05 -0.64 9.65
CA LYS A 57 10.90 -1.50 9.40
C LYS A 57 9.90 -0.85 8.46
N HIS A 58 9.48 -1.62 7.46
CA HIS A 58 8.44 -1.28 6.50
C HIS A 58 7.07 -1.69 7.01
N HIS A 59 6.08 -0.83 6.82
CA HIS A 59 4.69 -1.12 7.14
C HIS A 59 3.77 -0.27 6.26
N ALA A 60 2.49 -0.63 6.25
CA ALA A 60 1.40 0.18 5.72
C ALA A 60 0.20 0.02 6.65
N ALA A 61 -0.58 1.08 6.84
CA ALA A 61 -1.80 1.05 7.65
C ALA A 61 -2.90 0.24 6.97
N VAL A 62 -3.04 0.40 5.64
CA VAL A 62 -4.08 -0.27 4.86
C VAL A 62 -3.47 -1.17 3.80
N HIS A 63 -3.64 -2.48 3.98
CA HIS A 63 -3.28 -3.45 2.95
C HIS A 63 -4.42 -3.66 1.94
N ARG A 64 -4.07 -4.24 0.79
CA ARG A 64 -5.01 -4.47 -0.31
C ARG A 64 -5.03 -5.95 -0.72
N PRO A 65 -6.09 -6.44 -1.40
CA PRO A 65 -6.10 -7.77 -1.96
C PRO A 65 -4.85 -8.04 -2.80
N GLN A 66 -4.22 -9.20 -2.61
CA GLN A 66 -2.93 -9.52 -3.24
C GLN A 66 -3.00 -9.54 -4.77
N GLY A 67 -4.18 -9.81 -5.34
CA GLY A 67 -4.46 -9.75 -6.77
C GLY A 67 -4.28 -8.36 -7.37
N LEU A 68 -4.47 -7.29 -6.61
CA LEU A 68 -4.13 -5.92 -7.03
C LEU A 68 -2.62 -5.70 -7.10
N GLY A 69 -1.85 -6.52 -6.39
CA GLY A 69 -0.40 -6.65 -6.49
C GLY A 69 0.08 -7.64 -7.55
N ARG A 70 -0.81 -8.07 -8.47
CA ARG A 70 -0.58 -9.05 -9.56
C ARG A 70 -0.40 -10.51 -9.11
N TYR A 71 -0.69 -10.86 -7.85
CA TYR A 71 -0.67 -12.26 -7.43
C TYR A 71 -1.88 -13.02 -7.95
N ARG A 72 -1.65 -14.25 -8.43
CA ARG A 72 -2.69 -15.18 -8.84
C ARG A 72 -2.43 -16.58 -8.29
N MET A 73 -3.49 -17.33 -8.08
CA MET A 73 -3.46 -18.73 -7.69
C MET A 73 -2.78 -19.56 -8.79
N VAL A 74 -1.90 -20.49 -8.41
CA VAL A 74 -1.05 -21.25 -9.35
C VAL A 74 -1.87 -22.21 -10.21
N ASP A 75 -2.89 -22.81 -9.62
CA ASP A 75 -3.75 -23.84 -10.20
C ASP A 75 -4.87 -23.27 -11.07
N SER A 76 -5.59 -22.29 -10.55
CA SER A 76 -6.77 -21.72 -11.20
C SER A 76 -6.45 -20.51 -12.06
N GLU A 77 -5.27 -19.90 -11.88
CA GLU A 77 -4.83 -18.64 -12.50
C GLU A 77 -5.70 -17.43 -12.11
N LYS A 78 -6.57 -17.57 -11.10
CA LYS A 78 -7.42 -16.49 -10.60
C LYS A 78 -6.62 -15.52 -9.75
N LEU A 79 -6.93 -14.24 -9.84
CA LEU A 79 -6.37 -13.22 -8.95
C LEU A 79 -6.67 -13.58 -7.48
N VAL A 80 -5.67 -13.39 -6.61
CA VAL A 80 -5.81 -13.67 -5.17
C VAL A 80 -6.62 -12.57 -4.50
N GLU A 81 -7.76 -12.91 -3.93
CA GLU A 81 -8.63 -12.00 -3.21
C GLU A 81 -8.14 -11.70 -1.79
N THR A 82 -7.44 -12.64 -1.13
CA THR A 82 -7.08 -12.49 0.29
C THR A 82 -6.14 -11.33 0.57
N LEU A 83 -6.30 -10.75 1.77
CA LEU A 83 -5.41 -9.74 2.32
C LEU A 83 -4.19 -10.41 2.96
N CYS A 84 -3.02 -9.79 2.82
CA CYS A 84 -1.81 -10.32 3.44
C CYS A 84 -1.89 -10.34 4.97
N THR A 85 -2.60 -9.39 5.58
CA THR A 85 -2.85 -9.33 7.02
C THR A 85 -3.68 -10.52 7.53
N THR A 86 -4.55 -11.09 6.69
CA THR A 86 -5.26 -12.34 6.96
C THR A 86 -4.36 -13.54 6.74
N ASP A 87 -3.62 -13.56 5.63
CA ASP A 87 -2.83 -14.72 5.23
C ASP A 87 -1.66 -14.99 6.19
N VAL A 88 -0.98 -13.95 6.71
CA VAL A 88 0.11 -14.07 7.72
C VAL A 88 -0.34 -14.71 9.03
N ASN A 89 -1.64 -14.81 9.28
CA ASN A 89 -2.20 -15.49 10.45
C ASN A 89 -2.92 -16.82 10.11
N SER A 90 -2.82 -17.28 8.87
CA SER A 90 -3.48 -18.51 8.38
C SER A 90 -2.50 -19.66 8.18
N GLU A 91 -3.02 -20.84 7.84
CA GLU A 91 -2.21 -22.00 7.41
C GLU A 91 -1.83 -21.95 5.92
N ARG A 92 -2.15 -20.84 5.23
CA ARG A 92 -1.81 -20.69 3.82
C ARG A 92 -0.29 -20.63 3.65
N LYS A 93 0.14 -20.95 2.43
CA LYS A 93 1.54 -20.88 2.02
C LYS A 93 1.70 -19.92 0.84
N PHE A 94 2.87 -19.33 0.72
CA PHE A 94 3.31 -18.56 -0.44
C PHE A 94 4.61 -19.13 -0.99
N ARG A 95 4.97 -18.72 -2.19
CA ARG A 95 6.29 -18.98 -2.76
C ARG A 95 6.82 -17.70 -3.37
N CYS A 96 8.12 -17.51 -3.36
CA CYS A 96 8.76 -16.34 -3.97
C CYS A 96 10.12 -16.71 -4.58
N ALA A 97 10.73 -15.75 -5.27
CA ALA A 97 12.04 -15.95 -5.87
C ALA A 97 13.12 -16.22 -4.79
N ALA A 98 13.02 -15.59 -3.63
CA ALA A 98 13.97 -15.79 -2.52
C ALA A 98 13.95 -17.23 -1.97
N THR A 99 12.87 -17.97 -2.19
CA THR A 99 12.72 -19.37 -1.77
C THR A 99 12.88 -20.34 -2.95
N ASN A 100 13.42 -19.89 -4.08
CA ASN A 100 13.49 -20.66 -5.34
C ASN A 100 12.12 -21.26 -5.75
N GLY A 101 11.02 -20.59 -5.40
CA GLY A 101 9.67 -21.07 -5.67
C GLY A 101 9.16 -22.17 -4.74
N GLU A 102 9.90 -22.51 -3.68
CA GLU A 102 9.42 -23.41 -2.63
C GLU A 102 8.32 -22.76 -1.79
N TRP A 103 7.34 -23.59 -1.39
CA TRP A 103 6.21 -23.17 -0.58
C TRP A 103 6.62 -22.98 0.88
N GLN A 104 6.41 -21.78 1.39
CA GLN A 104 6.69 -21.37 2.76
C GLN A 104 5.40 -20.94 3.46
N PRO A 105 5.20 -21.27 4.74
CA PRO A 105 4.06 -20.78 5.51
C PRO A 105 4.04 -19.26 5.59
N TYR A 106 2.88 -18.64 5.39
CA TYR A 106 2.73 -17.19 5.55
C TYR A 106 3.11 -16.72 6.98
N LYS A 107 2.84 -17.52 8.01
CA LYS A 107 3.23 -17.26 9.40
C LYS A 107 4.74 -17.09 9.61
N GLU A 108 5.56 -17.62 8.69
CA GLU A 108 7.02 -17.55 8.75
C GLU A 108 7.60 -16.49 7.80
N PHE A 109 6.77 -15.60 7.25
CA PHE A 109 7.23 -14.63 6.27
C PHE A 109 8.38 -13.75 6.76
N ALA A 110 8.45 -13.43 8.05
CA ALA A 110 9.48 -12.60 8.64
C ALA A 110 10.89 -13.23 8.55
N LYS A 111 11.01 -14.55 8.34
CA LYS A 111 12.30 -15.20 8.05
C LYS A 111 12.84 -14.83 6.65
N ILE A 112 11.95 -14.44 5.74
CA ILE A 112 12.24 -14.13 4.33
C ILE A 112 12.22 -12.62 4.09
N TYR A 113 11.33 -11.90 4.75
CA TYR A 113 11.18 -10.45 4.69
C TYR A 113 11.29 -9.85 6.10
N PRO A 114 12.48 -9.86 6.73
CA PRO A 114 12.67 -9.49 8.14
C PRO A 114 12.45 -8.00 8.41
N ASP A 115 12.49 -7.17 7.37
CA ASP A 115 12.26 -5.73 7.38
C ASP A 115 10.78 -5.35 7.25
N TRP A 116 9.88 -6.29 6.93
CA TRP A 116 8.44 -6.03 6.80
C TRP A 116 7.66 -6.37 8.07
N LEU A 117 6.87 -5.41 8.54
CA LEU A 117 5.85 -5.59 9.57
C LEU A 117 4.49 -5.66 8.90
N ILE A 118 3.83 -6.81 9.05
CA ILE A 118 2.48 -7.04 8.56
C ILE A 118 1.68 -7.59 9.76
N PRO A 119 1.12 -6.70 10.59
CA PRO A 119 0.34 -7.13 11.73
C PRO A 119 -0.97 -7.78 11.25
N PRO A 120 -1.59 -8.64 12.08
CA PRO A 120 -2.97 -9.03 11.88
C PRO A 120 -3.86 -7.78 11.82
N ASP A 121 -4.77 -7.74 10.84
CA ASP A 121 -5.72 -6.65 10.72
C ASP A 121 -6.86 -6.89 11.72
N TYR A 122 -6.92 -6.06 12.76
CA TYR A 122 -8.00 -6.11 13.76
C TYR A 122 -9.22 -5.28 13.32
N THR A 123 -9.06 -4.41 12.32
CA THR A 123 -10.10 -3.51 11.81
C THR A 123 -10.50 -3.97 10.43
N ARG A 124 -11.52 -4.84 10.38
CA ARG A 124 -12.01 -5.47 9.14
C ARG A 124 -12.33 -4.44 8.05
N GLU A 125 -12.71 -3.23 8.44
CA GLU A 125 -13.21 -2.14 7.62
C GLU A 125 -12.10 -1.32 6.93
N ALA A 126 -10.88 -1.27 7.48
CA ALA A 126 -9.79 -0.43 6.95
C ALA A 126 -9.45 -0.76 5.48
N SER A 127 -9.58 -2.04 5.12
CA SER A 127 -9.33 -2.53 3.77
C SER A 127 -10.54 -2.48 2.83
N ASP A 128 -11.71 -1.99 3.27
CA ASP A 128 -12.97 -2.03 2.49
C ASP A 128 -12.90 -1.28 1.18
N TYR A 129 -12.12 -0.19 1.12
CA TYR A 129 -11.84 0.50 -0.13
C TYR A 129 -11.22 -0.42 -1.17
N TRP A 130 -10.19 -1.17 -0.80
CA TRP A 130 -9.50 -2.03 -1.74
C TRP A 130 -10.31 -3.28 -2.09
N LYS A 131 -11.14 -3.78 -1.17
CA LYS A 131 -12.14 -4.82 -1.46
C LYS A 131 -13.15 -4.33 -2.50
N TYR A 132 -13.71 -3.14 -2.30
CA TYR A 132 -14.61 -2.48 -3.25
C TYR A 132 -13.96 -2.29 -4.62
N VAL A 133 -12.72 -1.80 -4.67
CA VAL A 133 -11.95 -1.63 -5.91
C VAL A 133 -11.77 -2.96 -6.64
N LEU A 134 -11.36 -4.03 -5.94
CA LEU A 134 -11.21 -5.33 -6.56
C LEU A 134 -12.54 -5.85 -7.09
N VAL A 135 -13.63 -5.77 -6.32
CA VAL A 135 -14.97 -6.21 -6.77
C VAL A 135 -15.40 -5.45 -8.03
N LYS A 136 -15.30 -4.12 -8.01
CA LYS A 136 -15.78 -3.25 -9.09
C LYS A 136 -14.99 -3.43 -10.39
N TYR A 137 -13.68 -3.62 -10.28
CA TYR A 137 -12.77 -3.66 -11.44
C TYR A 137 -12.16 -5.05 -11.68
N ASN A 138 -12.72 -6.11 -11.07
CA ASN A 138 -12.17 -7.47 -11.06
C ASN A 138 -11.77 -7.96 -12.46
N LYS A 139 -12.70 -7.90 -13.42
CA LYS A 139 -12.47 -8.32 -14.81
C LYS A 139 -11.38 -7.50 -15.50
N ARG A 140 -11.30 -6.20 -15.21
CA ARG A 140 -10.32 -5.30 -15.83
C ARG A 140 -8.91 -5.59 -15.33
N PHE A 141 -8.75 -5.82 -14.03
CA PHE A 141 -7.47 -6.27 -13.46
C PHE A 141 -7.07 -7.64 -13.99
N ALA A 142 -8.01 -8.58 -14.06
CA ALA A 142 -7.74 -9.91 -14.59
C ALA A 142 -7.23 -9.86 -16.04
N GLN A 143 -7.87 -9.05 -16.89
CA GLN A 143 -7.44 -8.84 -18.27
C GLN A 143 -6.04 -8.22 -18.35
N GLU A 144 -5.80 -7.13 -17.62
CA GLU A 144 -4.50 -6.42 -17.60
C GLU A 144 -3.36 -7.32 -17.09
N TYR A 145 -3.65 -8.24 -16.18
CA TYR A 145 -2.64 -9.10 -15.56
C TYR A 145 -2.53 -10.48 -16.23
N ASN A 146 -3.23 -10.70 -17.35
CA ASN A 146 -3.33 -11.99 -18.03
C ASN A 146 -3.67 -13.12 -17.05
N ALA A 147 -4.71 -12.90 -16.25
CA ALA A 147 -5.19 -13.77 -15.19
C ALA A 147 -6.71 -13.96 -15.30
N LYS A 148 -7.27 -14.87 -14.50
CA LYS A 148 -8.73 -15.00 -14.35
C LYS A 148 -9.24 -14.11 -13.23
N PRO A 149 -10.51 -13.65 -13.28
CA PRO A 149 -11.11 -12.87 -12.20
C PRO A 149 -11.00 -13.58 -10.84
N ALA A 150 -10.80 -12.81 -9.78
CA ALA A 150 -10.78 -13.29 -8.40
C ALA A 150 -12.16 -13.81 -7.98
N ASP A 151 -12.18 -14.88 -7.18
CA ASP A 151 -13.39 -15.36 -6.50
C ASP A 151 -13.63 -14.54 -5.23
N VAL A 152 -14.10 -13.30 -5.42
CA VAL A 152 -14.35 -12.38 -4.29
C VAL A 152 -15.51 -12.88 -3.40
N PRO A 153 -15.38 -12.79 -2.05
CA PRO A 153 -16.46 -13.16 -1.14
C PRO A 153 -17.74 -12.35 -1.37
N GLU A 154 -18.90 -12.97 -1.17
CA GLU A 154 -20.20 -12.30 -1.36
C GLU A 154 -20.34 -11.04 -0.49
N ALA A 155 -19.85 -11.10 0.75
CA ALA A 155 -19.85 -9.97 1.67
C ALA A 155 -19.10 -8.72 1.13
N TRP A 156 -18.19 -8.87 0.16
CA TRP A 156 -17.49 -7.74 -0.43
C TRP A 156 -18.34 -7.03 -1.49
N ARG A 157 -19.29 -7.75 -2.10
CA ARG A 157 -20.20 -7.21 -3.11
C ARG A 157 -21.23 -6.25 -2.53
N SER A 158 -21.51 -6.38 -1.23
CA SER A 158 -22.38 -5.48 -0.49
C SER A 158 -21.70 -4.21 0.01
N ILE A 159 -20.37 -4.08 -0.12
CA ILE A 159 -19.65 -2.87 0.30
C ILE A 159 -20.08 -1.70 -0.59
N THR A 160 -20.63 -0.64 0.00
CA THR A 160 -21.01 0.57 -0.74
C THR A 160 -19.80 1.47 -0.98
N ARG A 161 -19.94 2.43 -1.91
CA ARG A 161 -18.90 3.44 -2.14
C ARG A 161 -18.66 4.28 -0.88
N GLU A 162 -19.72 4.61 -0.15
CA GLU A 162 -19.69 5.39 1.08
C GLU A 162 -18.92 4.64 2.17
N GLN A 163 -19.20 3.35 2.36
CA GLN A 163 -18.46 2.50 3.30
C GLN A 163 -16.97 2.42 2.95
N ALA A 164 -16.67 2.18 1.67
CA ALA A 164 -15.30 2.17 1.16
C ALA A 164 -14.56 3.49 1.43
N LEU A 165 -15.21 4.64 1.24
CA LEU A 165 -14.61 5.95 1.50
C LEU A 165 -14.46 6.22 3.00
N ASN A 166 -15.43 5.82 3.83
CA ASN A 166 -15.34 5.97 5.28
C ASN A 166 -14.20 5.15 5.87
N GLY A 167 -14.00 3.90 5.40
CA GLY A 167 -12.87 3.08 5.82
C GLY A 167 -11.51 3.73 5.55
N LEU A 168 -11.36 4.46 4.43
CA LEU A 168 -10.15 5.26 4.19
C LEU A 168 -10.02 6.44 5.15
N LYS A 169 -11.12 7.17 5.40
CA LYS A 169 -11.09 8.32 6.31
C LYS A 169 -10.69 7.90 7.72
N GLU A 170 -11.26 6.80 8.21
CA GLU A 170 -10.93 6.22 9.51
C GLU A 170 -9.46 5.78 9.57
N ALA A 171 -8.98 5.03 8.57
CA ALA A 171 -7.62 4.53 8.56
C ALA A 171 -6.56 5.65 8.55
N PHE A 172 -6.85 6.79 7.91
CA PHE A 172 -5.94 7.92 7.79
C PHE A 172 -6.29 9.13 8.66
N ASN A 173 -7.25 8.97 9.59
CA ASN A 173 -7.74 10.04 10.48
C ASN A 173 -8.11 11.35 9.73
N ILE A 174 -8.70 11.22 8.53
CA ILE A 174 -9.12 12.36 7.71
C ILE A 174 -10.41 12.91 8.31
N LYS A 175 -10.38 14.15 8.80
CA LYS A 175 -11.56 14.89 9.25
C LYS A 175 -12.28 15.51 8.05
N ASP A 176 -13.61 15.58 8.13
CA ASP A 176 -14.46 16.27 7.16
C ASP A 176 -14.25 17.79 7.17
#